data_AF-A0A7C8ENU6-F1
#
_entry.id   AF-A0A7C8ENU6-F1
#
_cell.length_a   1.000
_cell.length_b   1.000
_cell.length_c   1.000
_cell.angle_alpha   90.00
_cell.angle_beta   90.00
_cell.angle_gamma   90.00
#
_symmetry.space_group_name_H-M   'P 1'
#
loop_
_entity.id
_entity.type
_entity.pdbx_description
1 polymer ?
#
loop_
_entity_poly.entity_id
_entity_poly.type
_entity_poly.pdbx_seq_one_letter_code
_entity_poly.pdbx_strand_id
1 'polypeptide(L)'
;MSFLGHISVCETHGIRRFLYPVSLEIPASLLHPAHGPGLIMADDRPIPLQVTPSATNPGLYCRLDFAVSLSPLEKLELKLLTGGEAPSPARNFTPEAEGLGQVDRRGTRPDPDDPLQIEEKKRFRSTQRRFSVEFDRCGTLHEVVYDSVPHLRAPAAFNLNGRSAALEGASAFAAGFPLSARVTAVGQYPDGCGALTHLETTAYKSWVTLTHLLSRTQPEDELVFNLPMAVSSSVVTCDFGVGGAIYGSLQPETCPDMVWNSEFLRSGGVRWSITSSGRADYLGETKTAEEYLRQQWFHQVDGRKALAVAITQIPRCCREMKVTLRANGDVAVAFRIGEAAEVPAAFGLCCHFLNNIPAIAAATNPQSILLPPVVSKDF
;
A
#
# COMPACT_ATOMS: atom_id res chain seq x y z
N MET A 1 25.62 -24.60 6.01
CA MET A 1 25.07 -23.28 6.37
C MET A 1 26.15 -22.45 7.04
N SER A 2 26.40 -21.24 6.54
CA SER A 2 27.33 -20.27 7.12
C SER A 2 26.55 -19.06 7.63
N PHE A 3 26.91 -18.56 8.81
CA PHE A 3 26.30 -17.38 9.41
C PHE A 3 26.79 -16.10 8.70
N LEU A 4 25.86 -15.22 8.32
CA LEU A 4 26.18 -13.95 7.68
C LEU A 4 26.10 -12.75 8.62
N GLY A 5 25.18 -12.78 9.59
CA GLY A 5 25.00 -11.68 10.54
C GLY A 5 23.61 -11.66 11.15
N HIS A 6 23.37 -10.63 11.96
CA HIS A 6 22.16 -10.47 12.75
C HIS A 6 21.22 -9.43 12.14
N ILE A 7 19.92 -9.71 12.22
CA ILE A 7 18.85 -8.74 11.94
C ILE A 7 17.98 -8.66 13.19
N SER A 8 17.78 -7.45 13.71
CA SER A 8 16.88 -7.19 14.84
C SER A 8 15.68 -6.40 14.34
N VAL A 9 14.48 -6.85 14.70
CA VAL A 9 13.22 -6.12 14.47
C VAL A 9 12.59 -5.78 15.81
N CYS A 10 12.45 -4.50 16.10
CA CYS A 10 11.99 -3.99 17.39
C CYS A 10 10.67 -3.23 17.24
N GLU A 11 9.66 -3.66 17.98
CA GLU A 11 8.43 -2.91 18.19
C GLU A 11 8.70 -1.77 19.18
N THR A 12 8.33 -0.53 18.83
CA THR A 12 8.70 0.66 19.63
C THR A 12 7.50 1.50 20.08
N HIS A 13 6.28 1.05 19.79
CA HIS A 13 5.06 1.85 19.96
C HIS A 13 3.99 1.19 20.84
N GLY A 14 4.29 0.03 21.42
CA GLY A 14 3.36 -0.74 22.25
C GLY A 14 2.26 -1.42 21.44
N ILE A 15 2.44 -1.59 20.12
CA ILE A 15 1.41 -2.12 19.22
C ILE A 15 1.69 -3.60 18.96
N ARG A 16 0.66 -4.44 19.11
CA ARG A 16 0.76 -5.84 18.68
C ARG A 16 0.69 -5.95 17.16
N ARG A 17 1.64 -6.65 16.56
CA ARG A 17 1.76 -6.81 15.10
C ARG A 17 1.70 -8.26 14.71
N PHE A 18 0.81 -8.57 13.77
CA PHE A 18 0.72 -9.90 13.17
C PHE A 18 1.24 -9.87 11.75
N LEU A 19 2.18 -10.77 11.45
CA LEU A 19 2.79 -10.94 10.12
C LEU A 19 3.19 -9.62 9.45
N TYR A 20 3.73 -8.68 10.22
CA TYR A 20 4.16 -7.38 9.74
C TYR A 20 5.21 -7.53 8.63
N PRO A 21 5.00 -6.95 7.44
CA PRO A 21 5.96 -7.05 6.35
C PRO A 21 7.19 -6.20 6.67
N VAL A 22 8.36 -6.83 6.60
CA VAL A 22 9.66 -6.21 6.81
C VAL A 22 10.43 -6.28 5.50
N SER A 23 11.01 -5.14 5.13
CA SER A 23 11.85 -4.99 3.95
C SER A 23 13.19 -4.40 4.34
N LEU A 24 14.28 -5.03 3.92
CA LEU A 24 15.64 -4.62 4.27
C LEU A 24 16.56 -4.75 3.06
N GLU A 25 17.32 -3.71 2.73
CA GLU A 25 18.39 -3.82 1.73
C GLU A 25 19.69 -4.31 2.37
N ILE A 26 20.38 -5.25 1.74
CA ILE A 26 21.70 -5.74 2.12
C ILE A 26 22.63 -5.81 0.90
N PRO A 27 23.96 -5.74 1.07
CA PRO A 27 24.89 -5.94 -0.04
C PRO A 27 24.65 -7.30 -0.72
N ALA A 28 24.54 -7.29 -2.05
CA ALA A 28 24.34 -8.50 -2.84
C ALA A 28 25.52 -9.48 -2.71
N SER A 29 26.72 -8.97 -2.42
CA SER A 29 27.94 -9.76 -2.17
C SER A 29 27.82 -10.70 -0.97
N LEU A 30 26.91 -10.43 -0.03
CA LEU A 30 26.64 -11.35 1.09
C LEU A 30 25.91 -12.61 0.64
N LEU A 31 25.23 -12.57 -0.51
CA LEU A 31 24.44 -13.69 -1.02
C LEU A 31 25.17 -14.38 -2.17
N HIS A 32 25.65 -15.60 -1.92
CA HIS A 32 26.28 -16.39 -2.98
C HIS A 32 25.20 -17.02 -3.89
N PRO A 33 25.26 -16.88 -5.23
CA PRO A 33 24.22 -17.37 -6.14
C PRO A 33 23.94 -18.88 -6.04
N ALA A 34 24.95 -19.67 -5.68
CA ALA A 34 24.85 -21.13 -5.56
C ALA A 34 24.05 -21.59 -4.32
N HIS A 35 23.78 -20.69 -3.38
CA HIS A 35 23.22 -21.03 -2.08
C HIS A 35 22.15 -20.01 -1.68
N GLY A 36 20.89 -20.43 -1.68
CA GLY A 36 19.79 -19.57 -1.25
C GLY A 36 19.99 -19.04 0.19
N PRO A 37 19.61 -17.79 0.47
CA PRO A 37 19.63 -17.26 1.82
C PRO A 37 18.54 -17.90 2.68
N GLY A 38 18.86 -18.11 3.95
CA GLY A 38 17.91 -18.51 4.98
C GLY A 38 17.83 -17.44 6.08
N LEU A 39 16.64 -17.23 6.62
CA LEU A 39 16.42 -16.40 7.80
C LEU A 39 15.83 -17.29 8.89
N ILE A 40 16.45 -17.30 10.07
CA ILE A 40 15.97 -18.10 11.21
C ILE A 40 15.83 -17.23 12.46
N MET A 41 14.93 -17.61 13.35
CA MET A 41 14.82 -17.04 14.69
C MET A 41 15.90 -17.60 15.61
N ALA A 42 16.03 -17.01 16.80
CA ALA A 42 16.96 -17.49 17.83
C ALA A 42 16.70 -18.94 18.29
N ASP A 43 15.47 -19.43 18.13
CA ASP A 43 15.05 -20.82 18.41
C ASP A 43 15.14 -21.75 17.18
N ASP A 44 15.92 -21.34 16.17
CA ASP A 44 16.20 -22.05 14.91
C ASP A 44 14.97 -22.32 14.03
N ARG A 45 13.80 -21.73 14.33
CA ARG A 45 12.65 -21.80 13.42
C ARG A 45 12.90 -20.93 12.16
N PRO A 46 12.63 -21.46 10.95
CA PRO A 46 12.81 -20.70 9.72
C PRO A 46 11.73 -19.64 9.53
N ILE A 47 12.13 -18.49 9.01
CA ILE A 47 11.26 -17.42 8.52
C ILE A 47 11.27 -17.45 6.98
N PRO A 48 10.09 -17.55 6.33
CA PRO A 48 9.99 -17.37 4.89
C PRO A 48 10.60 -16.04 4.46
N LEU A 49 11.55 -16.11 3.54
CA LEU A 49 12.32 -14.97 3.04
C LEU A 49 12.23 -14.94 1.52
N GLN A 50 11.93 -13.76 0.97
CA GLN A 50 12.08 -13.47 -0.44
C GLN A 50 13.29 -12.55 -0.64
N VAL A 51 14.02 -12.78 -1.71
CA VAL A 51 15.13 -11.92 -2.10
C VAL A 51 14.93 -11.43 -3.52
N THR A 52 15.04 -10.11 -3.72
CA THR A 52 15.00 -9.48 -5.04
C THR A 52 16.21 -8.57 -5.22
N PRO A 53 16.65 -8.29 -6.46
CA PRO A 53 17.60 -7.21 -6.70
C PRO A 53 17.07 -5.88 -6.13
N SER A 54 17.97 -5.03 -5.61
CA SER A 54 17.60 -3.66 -5.24
C SER A 54 17.16 -2.88 -6.49
N ALA A 55 16.14 -2.05 -6.35
CA ALA A 55 15.68 -1.20 -7.45
C ALA A 55 16.57 0.03 -7.66
N THR A 56 17.21 0.52 -6.59
CA THR A 56 18.04 1.73 -6.65
C THR A 56 19.45 1.39 -7.12
N ASN A 57 19.98 0.23 -6.70
CA ASN A 57 21.33 -0.21 -7.02
C ASN A 57 21.38 -1.70 -7.39
N PRO A 58 20.79 -2.09 -8.54
CA PRO A 58 20.78 -3.49 -8.98
C PRO A 58 22.21 -4.05 -9.06
N GLY A 59 22.41 -5.27 -8.54
CA GLY A 59 23.70 -5.97 -8.55
C GLY A 59 24.65 -5.61 -7.40
N LEU A 60 24.51 -4.42 -6.81
CA LEU A 60 25.25 -4.04 -5.60
C LEU A 60 24.49 -4.41 -4.34
N TYR A 61 23.17 -4.25 -4.36
CA TYR A 61 22.29 -4.55 -3.25
C TYR A 61 21.16 -5.49 -3.67
N CYS A 62 20.69 -6.23 -2.69
CA CYS A 62 19.46 -7.00 -2.79
C CYS A 62 18.52 -6.57 -1.64
N ARG A 63 17.23 -6.73 -1.87
CA ARG A 63 16.18 -6.51 -0.89
C ARG A 63 15.74 -7.86 -0.34
N LEU A 64 15.69 -7.94 0.97
CA LEU A 64 15.10 -9.02 1.75
C LEU A 64 13.69 -8.63 2.14
N ASP A 65 12.70 -9.43 1.77
CA ASP A 65 11.30 -9.26 2.17
C ASP A 65 10.86 -10.49 2.99
N PHE A 66 10.39 -10.25 4.21
CA PHE A 66 9.91 -11.28 5.13
C PHE A 66 8.79 -10.73 6.02
N ALA A 67 8.17 -11.57 6.85
CA ALA A 67 7.17 -11.13 7.81
C ALA A 67 7.47 -11.60 9.22
N VAL A 68 7.14 -10.75 10.21
CA VAL A 68 7.34 -11.05 11.63
C VAL A 68 6.06 -10.80 12.41
N SER A 69 5.84 -11.55 13.48
CA SER A 69 4.84 -11.20 14.49
C SER A 69 5.56 -10.66 15.71
N LEU A 70 5.09 -9.54 16.24
CA LEU A 70 5.69 -8.83 17.37
C LEU A 70 4.60 -8.54 18.40
N SER A 71 4.89 -8.86 19.64
CA SER A 71 4.16 -8.39 20.81
C SER A 71 4.53 -6.92 21.08
N PRO A 72 3.72 -6.18 21.86
CA PRO A 72 4.04 -4.82 22.25
C PRO A 72 5.46 -4.71 22.83
N LEU A 73 6.26 -3.80 22.29
CA LEU A 73 7.65 -3.56 22.70
C LEU A 73 8.60 -4.76 22.56
N GLU A 74 8.21 -5.80 21.80
CA GLU A 74 9.03 -6.97 21.57
C GLU A 74 10.21 -6.65 20.64
N LYS A 75 11.39 -7.19 20.97
CA LYS A 75 12.56 -7.22 20.11
C LYS A 75 12.80 -8.64 19.62
N LEU A 76 12.69 -8.86 18.32
CA LEU A 76 12.94 -10.14 17.67
C LEU A 76 14.33 -10.17 17.04
N GLU A 77 15.14 -11.15 17.43
CA GLU A 77 16.50 -11.36 16.90
C GLU A 77 16.51 -12.51 15.88
N LEU A 78 17.04 -12.21 14.70
CA LEU A 78 17.08 -13.12 13.55
C LEU A 78 18.52 -13.33 13.09
N LYS A 79 18.82 -14.54 12.60
CA LYS A 79 20.10 -14.88 11.99
C LYS A 79 19.93 -15.05 10.50
N LEU A 80 20.73 -14.32 9.71
CA LEU A 80 20.82 -14.51 8.27
C LEU A 80 21.90 -15.56 7.97
N LEU A 81 21.56 -16.54 7.15
CA LEU A 81 22.43 -17.67 6.80
C LEU A 81 22.60 -17.80 5.28
N THR A 82 23.75 -18.31 4.84
CA THR A 82 23.95 -18.85 3.46
C THR A 82 24.11 -20.36 3.50
N GLY A 83 23.85 -21.02 2.38
CA GLY A 83 24.15 -22.46 2.24
C GLY A 83 23.18 -23.34 3.01
N GLY A 84 21.94 -22.88 3.18
CA GLY A 84 20.83 -23.70 3.64
C GLY A 84 19.95 -24.04 2.46
N GLU A 85 19.48 -25.28 2.36
CA GLU A 85 18.28 -25.54 1.56
C GLU A 85 17.17 -24.67 2.17
N ALA A 86 16.64 -23.73 1.39
CA ALA A 86 15.39 -23.09 1.77
C ALA A 86 14.41 -24.24 2.08
N PRO A 87 13.74 -24.25 3.25
CA PRO A 87 12.76 -25.29 3.52
C PRO A 87 11.79 -25.28 2.34
N SER A 88 11.80 -26.36 1.54
CA SER A 88 10.82 -26.51 0.47
C SER A 88 9.46 -26.27 1.10
N PRO A 89 8.62 -25.38 0.54
CA PRO A 89 7.31 -25.12 1.10
C PRO A 89 6.64 -26.49 1.29
N ALA A 90 6.33 -26.83 2.54
CA ALA A 90 5.88 -28.17 2.90
C ALA A 90 4.76 -28.59 1.94
N ARG A 91 4.97 -29.73 1.27
CA ARG A 91 4.10 -30.32 0.24
C ARG A 91 2.69 -30.72 0.74
N ASN A 92 2.29 -30.31 1.95
CA ASN A 92 1.01 -30.64 2.58
C ASN A 92 -0.04 -29.54 2.36
N PHE A 93 -0.11 -29.00 1.15
CA PHE A 93 -1.27 -28.24 0.71
C PHE A 93 -1.76 -28.87 -0.59
N THR A 94 -2.71 -29.79 -0.46
CA THR A 94 -3.55 -30.24 -1.58
C THR A 94 -4.48 -29.09 -1.94
N PRO A 95 -4.40 -28.52 -3.15
CA PRO A 95 -5.46 -27.68 -3.65
C PRO A 95 -6.61 -28.59 -4.08
N GLU A 96 -7.71 -28.60 -3.32
CA GLU A 96 -8.99 -29.01 -3.90
C GLU A 96 -9.39 -27.92 -4.90
N ALA A 97 -8.98 -28.13 -6.15
CA ALA A 97 -9.45 -27.38 -7.30
C ALA A 97 -10.55 -28.20 -7.97
N GLU A 98 -11.82 -27.91 -7.65
CA GLU A 98 -12.92 -28.14 -8.58
C GLU A 98 -13.21 -26.82 -9.30
N GLY A 99 -12.74 -26.75 -10.54
CA GLY A 99 -12.84 -25.59 -11.40
C GLY A 99 -11.93 -25.74 -12.62
N LEU A 100 -12.19 -26.77 -13.43
CA LEU A 100 -11.48 -27.03 -14.69
C LEU A 100 -11.71 -25.89 -15.69
N GLY A 101 -10.81 -24.91 -15.69
CA GLY A 101 -10.54 -24.04 -16.84
C GLY A 101 -9.42 -24.65 -17.68
N GLN A 102 -9.79 -25.39 -18.71
CA GLN A 102 -8.89 -26.05 -19.66
C GLN A 102 -8.09 -24.99 -20.44
N VAL A 103 -6.77 -24.92 -20.21
CA VAL A 103 -5.85 -24.15 -21.05
C VAL A 103 -5.60 -24.95 -22.33
N ASP A 104 -6.20 -24.53 -23.43
CA ASP A 104 -5.99 -25.15 -24.74
C ASP A 104 -4.54 -24.90 -25.21
N ARG A 105 -3.75 -25.98 -25.29
CA ARG A 105 -2.37 -25.99 -25.78
C ARG A 105 -2.34 -26.43 -27.25
N ARG A 106 -3.02 -25.71 -28.13
CA ARG A 106 -2.75 -25.79 -29.57
C ARG A 106 -1.99 -24.57 -30.01
N GLY A 107 -0.70 -24.79 -30.28
CA GLY A 107 0.17 -23.79 -30.89
C GLY A 107 -0.26 -23.51 -32.32
N THR A 108 -0.87 -22.35 -32.52
CA THR A 108 -0.87 -21.63 -33.80
C THR A 108 0.17 -20.52 -33.70
N ARG A 109 1.14 -20.52 -34.63
CA ARG A 109 2.07 -19.40 -34.80
C ARG A 109 1.25 -18.13 -35.07
N PRO A 110 1.49 -17.01 -34.38
CA PRO A 110 0.77 -15.78 -34.65
C PRO A 110 1.19 -15.22 -36.01
N ASP A 111 0.18 -14.79 -36.76
CA ASP A 111 0.29 -14.08 -38.04
C ASP A 111 0.84 -12.66 -37.75
N PRO A 112 1.99 -12.26 -38.34
CA PRO A 112 2.59 -10.96 -38.08
C PRO A 112 1.79 -9.76 -38.63
N ASP A 113 0.75 -9.99 -39.44
CA ASP A 113 -0.01 -8.94 -40.12
C ASP A 113 -1.47 -8.79 -39.66
N ASP A 114 -1.86 -9.32 -38.48
CA ASP A 114 -3.21 -9.10 -37.92
C ASP A 114 -3.39 -7.66 -37.39
N PRO A 115 -4.19 -6.80 -38.07
CA PRO A 115 -4.36 -5.40 -37.70
C PRO A 115 -5.25 -5.19 -36.46
N LEU A 116 -5.68 -6.26 -35.78
CA LEU A 116 -6.41 -6.20 -34.51
C LEU A 116 -5.50 -6.20 -33.27
N GLN A 117 -4.17 -6.18 -33.41
CA GLN A 117 -3.23 -5.87 -32.31
C GLN A 117 -3.07 -4.36 -32.04
N ILE A 118 -4.18 -3.62 -32.03
CA ILE A 118 -4.19 -2.22 -31.64
C ILE A 118 -4.13 -2.16 -30.10
N GLU A 119 -2.93 -1.90 -29.58
CA GLU A 119 -2.67 -1.25 -28.29
C GLU A 119 -3.56 -1.62 -27.08
N GLU A 120 -3.67 -2.91 -26.75
CA GLU A 120 -4.04 -3.27 -25.37
C GLU A 120 -2.87 -2.88 -24.44
N LYS A 121 -3.01 -1.67 -23.87
CA LYS A 121 -2.24 -1.14 -22.74
C LYS A 121 -1.83 -2.27 -21.81
N LYS A 122 -0.55 -2.66 -21.86
CA LYS A 122 0.01 -3.80 -21.11
C LYS A 122 -0.25 -3.65 -19.61
N ARG A 123 -1.36 -4.23 -19.14
CA ARG A 123 -1.66 -4.42 -17.73
C ARG A 123 -0.73 -5.47 -17.17
N PHE A 124 -0.43 -5.37 -15.89
CA PHE A 124 0.43 -6.30 -15.17
C PHE A 124 -0.32 -6.76 -13.93
N ARG A 125 -0.25 -8.07 -13.67
CA ARG A 125 -0.89 -8.68 -12.51
C ARG A 125 0.17 -9.27 -11.59
N SER A 126 0.12 -8.86 -10.33
CA SER A 126 0.87 -9.45 -9.23
C SER A 126 -0.07 -10.35 -8.42
N THR A 127 0.25 -11.63 -8.25
CA THR A 127 -0.61 -12.57 -7.51
C THR A 127 0.18 -13.29 -6.44
N GLN A 128 -0.20 -13.08 -5.18
CA GLN A 128 0.42 -13.58 -3.97
C GLN A 128 -0.60 -14.42 -3.17
N ARG A 129 -0.58 -15.75 -3.31
CA ARG A 129 -1.51 -16.66 -2.58
C ARG A 129 -2.98 -16.19 -2.63
N ARG A 130 -3.41 -15.46 -1.60
CA ARG A 130 -4.77 -14.93 -1.35
C ARG A 130 -5.00 -13.54 -1.96
N PHE A 131 -3.97 -12.85 -2.42
CA PHE A 131 -4.02 -11.45 -2.84
C PHE A 131 -3.58 -11.30 -4.29
N SER A 132 -4.37 -10.63 -5.13
CA SER A 132 -4.01 -10.31 -6.51
C SER A 132 -4.25 -8.83 -6.77
N VAL A 133 -3.32 -8.20 -7.47
CA VAL A 133 -3.36 -6.78 -7.83
C VAL A 133 -3.05 -6.64 -9.30
N GLU A 134 -3.90 -5.91 -10.02
CA GLU A 134 -3.65 -5.53 -11.41
C GLU A 134 -3.43 -4.02 -11.50
N PHE A 135 -2.36 -3.64 -12.18
CA PHE A 135 -2.01 -2.24 -12.46
C PHE A 135 -1.54 -2.09 -13.91
N ASP A 136 -1.55 -0.88 -14.43
CA ASP A 136 -1.04 -0.58 -15.77
C ASP A 136 0.25 0.24 -15.74
N ARG A 137 0.82 0.46 -16.93
CA ARG A 137 1.99 1.33 -17.13
C ARG A 137 1.74 2.79 -16.74
N CYS A 138 0.49 3.22 -16.69
CA CYS A 138 0.12 4.57 -16.31
C CYS A 138 0.07 4.74 -14.78
N GLY A 139 0.41 3.71 -13.99
CA GLY A 139 0.32 3.77 -12.53
C GLY A 139 -1.11 3.72 -12.02
N THR A 140 -2.05 3.27 -12.85
CA THR A 140 -3.45 3.06 -12.46
C THR A 140 -3.58 1.69 -11.79
N LEU A 141 -4.28 1.65 -10.66
CA LEU A 141 -4.63 0.43 -9.95
C LEU A 141 -5.99 -0.06 -10.46
N HIS A 142 -6.01 -1.06 -11.34
CA HIS A 142 -7.22 -1.54 -12.00
C HIS A 142 -8.04 -2.49 -11.14
N GLU A 143 -7.37 -3.42 -10.48
CA GLU A 143 -8.02 -4.48 -9.74
C GLU A 143 -7.27 -4.80 -8.46
N VAL A 144 -8.03 -5.05 -7.40
CA VAL A 144 -7.52 -5.66 -6.16
C VAL A 144 -8.47 -6.77 -5.77
N VAL A 145 -7.95 -7.99 -5.65
CA VAL A 145 -8.70 -9.17 -5.23
C VAL A 145 -8.03 -9.76 -4.00
N TYR A 146 -8.79 -10.00 -2.94
CA TYR A 146 -8.34 -10.77 -1.78
C TYR A 146 -9.29 -11.94 -1.57
N ASP A 147 -8.79 -13.17 -1.43
CA ASP A 147 -9.56 -14.41 -1.37
C ASP A 147 -10.65 -14.54 -2.44
N SER A 148 -10.31 -14.23 -3.69
CA SER A 148 -11.27 -14.24 -4.81
C SER A 148 -12.41 -13.21 -4.66
N VAL A 149 -12.31 -12.28 -3.70
CA VAL A 149 -13.26 -11.20 -3.50
C VAL A 149 -12.67 -9.90 -4.07
N PRO A 150 -13.31 -9.27 -5.07
CA PRO A 150 -12.84 -7.99 -5.60
C PRO A 150 -13.10 -6.87 -4.58
N HIS A 151 -12.13 -5.99 -4.39
CA HIS A 151 -12.22 -4.83 -3.51
C HIS A 151 -12.49 -3.53 -4.26
N LEU A 152 -12.12 -3.44 -5.54
CA LEU A 152 -12.37 -2.24 -6.35
C LEU A 152 -13.55 -2.48 -7.29
N ARG A 153 -14.38 -1.44 -7.47
CA ARG A 153 -15.47 -1.44 -8.48
C ARG A 153 -15.06 -0.75 -9.78
N ALA A 154 -14.00 0.05 -9.74
CA ALA A 154 -13.43 0.76 -10.87
C ALA A 154 -11.94 1.02 -10.59
N PRO A 155 -11.15 1.44 -11.61
CA PRO A 155 -9.75 1.74 -11.41
C PRO A 155 -9.53 2.91 -10.44
N ALA A 156 -8.52 2.78 -9.59
CA ALA A 156 -8.03 3.83 -8.69
C ALA A 156 -6.90 4.64 -9.35
N ALA A 157 -6.98 5.96 -9.23
CA ALA A 157 -6.07 6.89 -9.90
C ALA A 157 -5.95 8.24 -9.18
N PHE A 158 -4.83 8.90 -9.44
CA PHE A 158 -4.60 10.30 -9.07
C PHE A 158 -5.13 11.24 -10.14
N ASN A 159 -5.69 12.37 -9.71
CA ASN A 159 -6.10 13.46 -10.58
C ASN A 159 -5.65 14.79 -9.96
N LEU A 160 -5.11 15.69 -10.78
CA LEU A 160 -4.78 17.06 -10.40
C LEU A 160 -5.82 17.98 -11.02
N ASN A 161 -6.53 18.76 -10.20
CA ASN A 161 -7.56 19.68 -10.65
C ASN A 161 -8.62 19.00 -11.56
N GLY A 162 -8.99 17.77 -11.21
CA GLY A 162 -9.95 16.95 -11.97
C GLY A 162 -9.41 16.36 -13.28
N ARG A 163 -8.12 16.46 -13.55
CA ARG A 163 -7.47 15.94 -14.77
C ARG A 163 -6.51 14.82 -14.42
N SER A 164 -6.47 13.78 -15.24
CA SER A 164 -5.49 12.70 -15.11
C SER A 164 -4.18 13.06 -15.81
N ALA A 165 -3.05 12.59 -15.28
CA ALA A 165 -1.76 12.73 -15.94
C ALA A 165 -1.63 11.73 -17.11
N ALA A 166 -0.95 12.14 -18.17
CA ALA A 166 -0.50 11.24 -19.23
C ALA A 166 0.77 10.52 -18.74
N LEU A 167 0.58 9.50 -17.90
CA LEU A 167 1.66 8.72 -17.31
C LEU A 167 2.07 7.57 -18.23
N GLU A 168 3.37 7.36 -18.37
CA GLU A 168 3.96 6.23 -19.09
C GLU A 168 4.89 5.45 -18.17
N GLY A 169 4.84 4.12 -18.31
CA GLY A 169 5.55 3.21 -17.42
C GLY A 169 7.04 3.26 -17.68
N ALA A 170 7.78 3.95 -16.81
CA ALA A 170 9.24 4.01 -16.87
C ALA A 170 9.88 2.68 -16.45
N SER A 171 9.27 1.96 -15.50
CA SER A 171 9.69 0.60 -15.13
C SER A 171 8.55 -0.17 -14.45
N ALA A 172 8.39 -1.44 -14.82
CA ALA A 172 7.52 -2.38 -14.13
C ALA A 172 8.34 -3.63 -13.81
N PHE A 173 8.49 -3.92 -12.52
CA PHE A 173 9.16 -5.12 -12.04
C PHE A 173 8.10 -6.08 -11.51
N ALA A 174 7.80 -7.12 -12.29
CA ALA A 174 7.28 -8.36 -11.77
C ALA A 174 8.49 -9.29 -11.63
N ALA A 175 9.04 -9.43 -10.42
CA ALA A 175 10.03 -10.48 -10.19
C ALA A 175 9.34 -11.82 -10.53
N GLY A 176 9.96 -12.60 -11.42
CA GLY A 176 9.47 -13.95 -11.70
C GLY A 176 9.33 -14.72 -10.38
N PHE A 177 8.11 -15.15 -10.07
CA PHE A 177 7.65 -15.74 -8.80
C PHE A 177 7.48 -14.75 -7.62
N PRO A 178 6.34 -14.80 -6.90
CA PRO A 178 5.30 -13.81 -7.14
C PRO A 178 4.86 -13.16 -5.82
N LEU A 179 5.75 -12.40 -5.20
CA LEU A 179 5.49 -11.89 -3.86
C LEU A 179 5.49 -10.36 -3.80
N SER A 180 6.33 -9.64 -4.52
CA SER A 180 6.25 -8.17 -4.57
C SER A 180 6.31 -7.67 -6.01
N ALA A 181 5.43 -6.74 -6.34
CA ALA A 181 5.47 -6.02 -7.60
C ALA A 181 5.58 -4.53 -7.35
N ARG A 182 6.32 -3.88 -8.25
CA ARG A 182 6.53 -2.44 -8.22
C ARG A 182 6.35 -1.87 -9.61
N VAL A 183 5.64 -0.75 -9.69
CA VAL A 183 5.52 0.07 -10.88
C VAL A 183 5.94 1.49 -10.59
N THR A 184 6.73 2.05 -11.49
CA THR A 184 6.99 3.47 -11.56
C THR A 184 6.49 3.99 -12.90
N ALA A 185 5.52 4.89 -12.84
CA ALA A 185 4.98 5.60 -13.99
C ALA A 185 5.40 7.07 -13.92
N VAL A 186 5.85 7.63 -15.03
CA VAL A 186 6.34 9.01 -15.13
C VAL A 186 5.62 9.69 -16.27
N GLY A 187 5.26 10.96 -16.12
CA GLY A 187 4.57 11.70 -17.16
C GLY A 187 4.30 13.12 -16.74
N GLN A 188 3.26 13.72 -17.32
CA GLN A 188 2.88 15.10 -17.03
C GLN A 188 1.36 15.27 -17.02
N TYR A 189 0.88 16.23 -16.24
CA TYR A 189 -0.49 16.73 -16.33
C TYR A 189 -0.65 17.70 -17.51
N PRO A 190 -1.89 17.98 -17.97
CA PRO A 190 -2.14 18.85 -19.13
C PRO A 190 -1.61 20.28 -19.03
N ASP A 191 -1.30 20.75 -17.82
CA ASP A 191 -0.69 22.06 -17.55
C ASP A 191 0.85 22.04 -17.54
N GLY A 192 1.45 20.90 -17.93
CA GLY A 192 2.90 20.69 -17.95
C GLY A 192 3.52 20.38 -16.58
N CYS A 193 2.72 20.18 -15.52
CA CYS A 193 3.25 19.71 -14.24
C CYS A 193 3.75 18.27 -14.37
N GLY A 194 5.04 18.04 -14.10
CA GLY A 194 5.63 16.71 -14.07
C GLY A 194 5.03 15.86 -12.96
N ALA A 195 4.77 14.60 -13.27
CA ALA A 195 4.14 13.66 -12.35
C ALA A 195 4.90 12.34 -12.35
N LEU A 196 5.03 11.75 -11.16
CA LEU A 196 5.58 10.42 -10.99
C LEU A 196 4.72 9.64 -10.00
N THR A 197 4.33 8.41 -10.35
CA THR A 197 3.59 7.51 -9.47
C THR A 197 4.38 6.26 -9.21
N HIS A 198 4.65 5.97 -7.94
CA HIS A 198 5.17 4.70 -7.46
C HIS A 198 4.04 3.89 -6.84
N LEU A 199 3.85 2.67 -7.32
CA LEU A 199 2.97 1.67 -6.73
C LEU A 199 3.78 0.46 -6.33
N GLU A 200 3.54 -0.05 -5.12
CA GLU A 200 4.23 -1.21 -4.59
C GLU A 200 3.31 -2.11 -3.77
N THR A 201 3.39 -3.42 -4.02
CA THR A 201 2.73 -4.44 -3.18
C THR A 201 3.74 -5.08 -2.23
N THR A 202 3.35 -5.33 -0.98
CA THR A 202 4.20 -6.10 -0.05
C THR A 202 4.10 -7.61 -0.26
N ALA A 203 5.11 -8.37 0.13
CA ALA A 203 5.17 -9.83 -0.05
C ALA A 203 4.24 -10.67 0.84
N TYR A 204 3.82 -10.14 1.99
CA TYR A 204 3.19 -10.95 3.05
C TYR A 204 1.86 -10.38 3.56
N LYS A 205 1.42 -9.24 3.00
CA LYS A 205 0.12 -8.63 3.29
C LYS A 205 -0.48 -8.07 2.01
N SER A 206 -1.80 -7.89 2.06
CA SER A 206 -2.59 -7.20 1.06
C SER A 206 -2.41 -5.67 1.12
N TRP A 207 -1.16 -5.24 1.26
CA TRP A 207 -0.75 -3.84 1.29
C TRP A 207 -0.40 -3.38 -0.11
N VAL A 208 -0.94 -2.22 -0.47
CA VAL A 208 -0.56 -1.46 -1.66
C VAL A 208 -0.12 -0.08 -1.20
N THR A 209 1.17 0.19 -1.33
CA THR A 209 1.74 1.52 -1.10
C THR A 209 1.69 2.31 -2.40
N LEU A 210 1.21 3.54 -2.31
CA LEU A 210 1.14 4.48 -3.42
C LEU A 210 1.85 5.77 -3.01
N THR A 211 2.78 6.22 -3.84
CA THR A 211 3.40 7.55 -3.69
C THR A 211 3.28 8.28 -5.02
N HIS A 212 2.66 9.45 -4.98
CA HIS A 212 2.57 10.35 -6.13
C HIS A 212 3.45 11.58 -5.87
N LEU A 213 4.28 11.93 -6.84
CA LEU A 213 5.14 13.10 -6.79
C LEU A 213 4.71 14.07 -7.88
N LEU A 214 4.57 15.34 -7.51
CA LEU A 214 4.42 16.46 -8.43
C LEU A 214 5.75 17.19 -8.53
N SER A 215 6.23 17.49 -9.73
CA SER A 215 7.51 18.18 -9.95
C SER A 215 7.48 19.63 -9.46
N ARG A 216 6.29 20.21 -9.44
CA ARG A 216 5.99 21.54 -8.91
C ARG A 216 4.57 21.56 -8.35
N THR A 217 4.25 22.54 -7.52
CA THR A 217 2.88 22.79 -7.06
C THR A 217 2.53 24.26 -7.19
N GLN A 218 1.26 24.57 -7.45
CA GLN A 218 0.72 25.94 -7.43
C GLN A 218 -0.32 26.08 -6.31
N PRO A 219 -0.52 27.29 -5.75
CA PRO A 219 -1.59 27.52 -4.78
C PRO A 219 -2.95 27.15 -5.36
N GLU A 220 -3.79 26.55 -4.54
CA GLU A 220 -5.14 26.04 -4.88
C GLU A 220 -5.16 24.82 -5.81
N ASP A 221 -4.00 24.29 -6.24
CA ASP A 221 -3.96 22.96 -6.84
C ASP A 221 -4.58 21.94 -5.89
N GLU A 222 -5.38 21.04 -6.44
CA GLU A 222 -6.02 19.96 -5.71
C GLU A 222 -5.63 18.62 -6.33
N LEU A 223 -4.83 17.84 -5.60
CA LEU A 223 -4.52 16.46 -5.96
C LEU A 223 -5.50 15.53 -5.25
N VAL A 224 -6.21 14.70 -6.02
CA VAL A 224 -7.21 13.77 -5.50
C VAL A 224 -6.83 12.34 -5.88
N PHE A 225 -6.72 11.47 -4.88
CA PHE A 225 -6.68 10.03 -5.06
C PHE A 225 -8.07 9.44 -4.91
N ASN A 226 -8.61 8.86 -5.98
CA ASN A 226 -9.90 8.18 -5.98
C ASN A 226 -9.70 6.68 -5.83
N LEU A 227 -10.40 6.07 -4.87
CA LEU A 227 -10.37 4.65 -4.60
C LEU A 227 -11.82 4.11 -4.52
N PRO A 228 -12.43 3.81 -5.67
CA PRO A 228 -13.82 3.37 -5.72
C PRO A 228 -13.93 1.90 -5.25
N MET A 229 -14.44 1.70 -4.05
CA MET A 229 -14.56 0.40 -3.39
C MET A 229 -15.81 -0.36 -3.83
N ALA A 230 -15.67 -1.67 -4.00
CA ALA A 230 -16.77 -2.62 -4.19
C ALA A 230 -17.38 -3.00 -2.84
N VAL A 231 -18.36 -2.20 -2.40
CA VAL A 231 -19.13 -2.45 -1.18
C VAL A 231 -20.27 -3.45 -1.40
N SER A 232 -20.57 -4.23 -0.37
CA SER A 232 -21.57 -5.31 -0.39
C SER A 232 -22.71 -5.14 0.61
N SER A 233 -22.72 -4.05 1.37
CA SER A 233 -23.69 -3.76 2.44
C SER A 233 -24.34 -2.39 2.22
N SER A 234 -25.59 -2.25 2.65
CA SER A 234 -26.29 -0.96 2.69
C SER A 234 -25.84 -0.06 3.85
N VAL A 235 -25.18 -0.65 4.85
CA VAL A 235 -24.54 0.08 5.96
C VAL A 235 -23.04 -0.19 5.91
N VAL A 236 -22.25 0.87 5.88
CA VAL A 236 -20.79 0.82 5.90
C VAL A 236 -20.32 1.54 7.15
N THR A 237 -19.54 0.87 7.98
CA THR A 237 -18.94 1.52 9.16
C THR A 237 -17.60 2.11 8.76
N CYS A 238 -17.26 3.27 9.32
CA CYS A 238 -15.95 3.87 9.15
C CYS A 238 -15.39 4.29 10.50
N ASP A 239 -14.08 4.35 10.59
CA ASP A 239 -13.40 4.95 11.73
C ASP A 239 -12.20 5.77 11.28
N PHE A 240 -11.87 6.77 12.08
CA PHE A 240 -10.82 7.73 11.81
C PHE A 240 -9.81 7.74 12.95
N GLY A 241 -8.53 7.74 12.61
CA GLY A 241 -7.44 7.75 13.57
C GLY A 241 -7.24 9.06 14.31
N VAL A 242 -7.81 10.14 13.79
CA VAL A 242 -7.67 11.47 14.34
C VAL A 242 -8.47 11.63 15.64
N GLY A 243 -7.84 12.19 16.68
CA GLY A 243 -8.54 12.48 17.94
C GLY A 243 -8.93 11.27 18.80
N GLY A 244 -8.54 10.05 18.39
CA GLY A 244 -8.77 8.81 19.13
C GLY A 244 -10.00 8.03 18.67
N ALA A 245 -9.81 7.23 17.61
CA ALA A 245 -10.76 6.22 17.09
C ALA A 245 -12.22 6.72 17.03
N ILE A 246 -12.48 7.68 16.14
CA ILE A 246 -13.83 8.22 15.91
C ILE A 246 -14.57 7.30 14.96
N TYR A 247 -15.73 6.77 15.38
CA TYR A 247 -16.53 5.83 14.59
C TYR A 247 -17.74 6.52 13.97
N GLY A 248 -18.13 6.04 12.79
CA GLY A 248 -19.30 6.49 12.06
C GLY A 248 -19.97 5.37 11.29
N SER A 249 -21.20 5.63 10.85
CA SER A 249 -21.97 4.73 10.00
C SER A 249 -22.51 5.50 8.80
N LEU A 250 -22.15 5.01 7.62
CA LEU A 250 -22.63 5.50 6.34
C LEU A 250 -23.86 4.71 5.95
N GLN A 251 -24.94 5.41 5.66
CA GLN A 251 -26.22 4.88 5.21
C GLN A 251 -26.73 5.79 4.10
N PRO A 252 -27.06 5.27 2.91
CA PRO A 252 -27.42 6.10 1.76
C PRO A 252 -28.47 7.18 2.05
N GLU A 253 -29.45 6.86 2.90
CA GLU A 253 -30.59 7.76 3.16
C GLU A 253 -30.38 8.76 4.30
N THR A 254 -29.53 8.44 5.29
CA THR A 254 -29.41 9.24 6.52
C THR A 254 -28.02 9.86 6.70
N CYS A 255 -26.99 9.18 6.19
CA CYS A 255 -25.59 9.56 6.25
C CYS A 255 -24.88 9.09 4.97
N PRO A 256 -25.16 9.72 3.81
CA PRO A 256 -24.61 9.28 2.54
C PRO A 256 -23.09 9.46 2.47
N ASP A 257 -22.54 10.38 3.25
CA ASP A 257 -21.13 10.66 3.33
C ASP A 257 -20.65 11.07 4.73
N MET A 258 -19.38 10.80 4.96
CA MET A 258 -18.60 11.35 6.06
C MET A 258 -17.33 11.97 5.49
N VAL A 259 -17.00 13.16 6.00
CA VAL A 259 -15.87 13.94 5.53
C VAL A 259 -14.97 14.24 6.71
N TRP A 260 -13.72 13.83 6.60
CA TRP A 260 -12.67 14.25 7.50
C TRP A 260 -11.84 15.35 6.83
N ASN A 261 -11.83 16.53 7.42
CA ASN A 261 -11.04 17.66 6.97
C ASN A 261 -9.87 17.94 7.93
N SER A 262 -8.73 18.37 7.40
CA SER A 262 -7.58 18.79 8.20
C SER A 262 -6.89 19.98 7.57
N GLU A 263 -6.81 21.08 8.30
CA GLU A 263 -6.18 22.35 7.94
C GLU A 263 -4.81 22.45 8.60
N PHE A 264 -3.76 22.55 7.79
CA PHE A 264 -2.38 22.69 8.23
C PHE A 264 -2.06 24.18 8.44
N LEU A 265 -1.76 24.54 9.69
CA LEU A 265 -1.52 25.92 10.08
C LEU A 265 -0.05 26.29 9.87
N ARG A 266 0.20 27.57 9.58
CA ARG A 266 1.57 28.11 9.50
C ARG A 266 2.37 27.97 10.80
N SER A 267 1.69 27.87 11.95
CA SER A 267 2.30 27.58 13.25
C SER A 267 2.85 26.15 13.37
N GLY A 268 2.55 25.28 12.40
CA GLY A 268 2.85 23.86 12.44
C GLY A 268 1.79 23.02 13.15
N GLY A 269 0.72 23.63 13.67
CA GLY A 269 -0.44 22.92 14.20
C GLY A 269 -1.38 22.42 13.10
N VAL A 270 -2.31 21.54 13.46
CA VAL A 270 -3.35 21.03 12.54
C VAL A 270 -4.71 21.11 13.21
N ARG A 271 -5.66 21.82 12.59
CA ARG A 271 -7.08 21.81 12.98
C ARG A 271 -7.80 20.78 12.13
N TRP A 272 -8.61 19.94 12.75
CA TRP A 272 -9.33 18.89 12.03
C TRP A 272 -10.79 18.81 12.44
N SER A 273 -11.60 18.30 11.53
CA SER A 273 -13.02 18.07 11.75
C SER A 273 -13.48 16.79 11.07
N ILE A 274 -14.50 16.16 11.63
CA ILE A 274 -15.26 15.10 10.96
C ILE A 274 -16.71 15.54 10.90
N THR A 275 -17.26 15.55 9.70
CA THR A 275 -18.65 15.89 9.44
C THR A 275 -19.41 14.67 8.92
N SER A 276 -20.65 14.49 9.37
CA SER A 276 -21.63 13.58 8.76
C SER A 276 -22.81 14.37 8.25
N SER A 277 -23.26 14.10 7.02
CA SER A 277 -24.39 14.80 6.38
C SER A 277 -24.29 16.34 6.45
N GLY A 278 -23.06 16.88 6.35
CA GLY A 278 -22.78 18.31 6.43
C GLY A 278 -22.72 18.92 7.83
N ARG A 279 -22.99 18.17 8.90
CA ARG A 279 -22.86 18.63 10.29
C ARG A 279 -21.50 18.24 10.85
N ALA A 280 -20.79 19.16 11.50
CA ALA A 280 -19.57 18.82 12.23
C ALA A 280 -19.93 18.08 13.52
N ASP A 281 -19.54 16.80 13.60
CA ASP A 281 -19.78 15.97 14.78
C ASP A 281 -18.57 15.92 15.69
N TYR A 282 -17.38 16.07 15.12
CA TYR A 282 -16.12 16.05 15.84
C TYR A 282 -15.19 17.14 15.35
N LEU A 283 -14.49 17.76 16.29
CA LEU A 283 -13.54 18.83 16.06
C LEU A 283 -12.34 18.62 16.99
N GLY A 284 -11.16 18.97 16.52
CA GLY A 284 -9.99 19.00 17.38
C GLY A 284 -8.82 19.71 16.75
N GLU A 285 -7.75 19.80 17.53
CA GLU A 285 -6.51 20.45 17.14
C GLU A 285 -5.33 19.68 17.72
N THR A 286 -4.30 19.47 16.90
CA THR A 286 -3.00 18.96 17.33
C THR A 286 -1.99 20.08 17.26
N LYS A 287 -1.15 20.21 18.29
CA LYS A 287 -0.23 21.35 18.41
C LYS A 287 0.92 21.30 17.40
N THR A 288 1.30 20.09 16.98
CA THR A 288 2.40 19.89 16.03
C THR A 288 1.99 18.92 14.92
N ALA A 289 2.56 19.15 13.73
CA ALA A 289 2.39 18.23 12.60
C ALA A 289 2.94 16.83 12.93
N GLU A 290 3.99 16.72 13.76
CA GLU A 290 4.56 15.43 14.16
C GLU A 290 3.59 14.58 14.98
N GLU A 291 2.87 15.20 15.93
CA GLU A 291 1.82 14.53 16.69
C GLU A 291 0.70 14.04 15.76
N TYR A 292 0.36 14.87 14.77
CA TYR A 292 -0.67 14.59 13.79
C TYR A 292 -0.29 13.46 12.83
N LEU A 293 0.97 13.37 12.38
CA LEU A 293 1.49 12.34 11.45
C LEU A 293 1.17 10.89 11.88
N ARG A 294 0.97 10.65 13.18
CA ARG A 294 0.67 9.31 13.72
C ARG A 294 -0.81 8.94 13.69
N GLN A 295 -1.67 9.89 13.33
CA GLN A 295 -3.12 9.79 13.42
C GLN A 295 -3.80 9.81 12.04
N GLN A 296 -3.01 9.89 10.96
CA GLN A 296 -3.50 10.13 9.61
C GLN A 296 -4.00 8.83 8.94
N TRP A 297 -5.04 8.22 9.49
CA TRP A 297 -5.59 7.00 8.94
C TRP A 297 -7.12 6.92 9.05
N PHE A 298 -7.72 6.09 8.22
CA PHE A 298 -9.14 5.76 8.29
C PHE A 298 -9.43 4.32 7.84
N HIS A 299 -10.61 3.83 8.21
CA HIS A 299 -11.17 2.61 7.66
C HIS A 299 -12.49 2.87 6.95
N GLN A 300 -12.79 2.00 6.00
CA GLN A 300 -14.12 1.77 5.49
C GLN A 300 -14.39 0.26 5.52
N VAL A 301 -15.43 -0.14 6.24
CA VAL A 301 -15.74 -1.55 6.51
C VAL A 301 -17.18 -1.82 6.08
N ASP A 302 -17.34 -2.76 5.14
CA ASP A 302 -18.62 -3.39 4.88
C ASP A 302 -18.71 -4.72 5.65
N GLY A 303 -19.89 -5.34 5.71
CA GLY A 303 -20.09 -6.58 6.48
C GLY A 303 -19.22 -7.79 6.05
N ARG A 304 -18.42 -7.68 4.99
CA ARG A 304 -17.57 -8.76 4.44
C ARG A 304 -16.11 -8.34 4.28
N LYS A 305 -15.82 -7.06 4.11
CA LYS A 305 -14.53 -6.51 3.69
C LYS A 305 -14.21 -5.23 4.45
N ALA A 306 -12.92 -4.98 4.62
CA ALA A 306 -12.42 -3.71 5.11
C ALA A 306 -11.34 -3.16 4.18
N LEU A 307 -11.34 -1.85 4.04
CA LEU A 307 -10.21 -1.06 3.57
C LEU A 307 -9.67 -0.31 4.77
N ALA A 308 -8.38 -0.46 5.04
CA ALA A 308 -7.64 0.44 5.92
C ALA A 308 -6.71 1.31 5.08
N VAL A 309 -6.67 2.62 5.35
CA VAL A 309 -5.77 3.54 4.67
C VAL A 309 -4.96 4.32 5.69
N ALA A 310 -3.64 4.28 5.54
CA ALA A 310 -2.70 5.17 6.22
C ALA A 310 -2.20 6.21 5.21
N ILE A 311 -2.24 7.48 5.58
CA ILE A 311 -1.69 8.59 4.78
C ILE A 311 -0.25 8.78 5.24
N THR A 312 0.69 8.34 4.41
CA THR A 312 2.10 8.16 4.78
C THR A 312 2.95 9.39 4.46
N GLN A 313 2.50 10.25 3.55
CA GLN A 313 3.21 11.48 3.20
C GLN A 313 2.23 12.61 2.89
N ILE A 314 2.43 13.75 3.55
CA ILE A 314 1.77 15.03 3.27
C ILE A 314 2.89 16.06 3.09
N PRO A 315 2.99 16.72 1.92
CA PRO A 315 4.06 17.68 1.69
C PRO A 315 3.78 18.97 2.48
N ARG A 316 4.85 19.70 2.82
CA ARG A 316 4.75 20.96 3.59
C ARG A 316 3.94 22.05 2.89
N CYS A 317 3.84 22.01 1.55
CA CYS A 317 3.04 22.94 0.77
C CYS A 317 1.52 22.67 0.86
N CYS A 318 1.11 21.54 1.47
CA CYS A 318 -0.29 21.21 1.67
C CYS A 318 -0.91 22.11 2.75
N ARG A 319 -2.00 22.81 2.42
CA ARG A 319 -2.78 23.61 3.37
C ARG A 319 -3.95 22.82 3.93
N GLU A 320 -4.52 21.93 3.15
CA GLU A 320 -5.72 21.20 3.54
C GLU A 320 -5.69 19.78 2.99
N MET A 321 -6.07 18.82 3.82
CA MET A 321 -6.33 17.44 3.45
C MET A 321 -7.78 17.11 3.74
N LYS A 322 -8.45 16.47 2.78
CA LYS A 322 -9.85 16.06 2.90
C LYS A 322 -10.01 14.60 2.50
N VAL A 323 -10.48 13.78 3.43
CA VAL A 323 -10.93 12.40 3.17
C VAL A 323 -12.45 12.40 3.08
N THR A 324 -12.99 11.86 1.99
CA THR A 324 -14.44 11.68 1.80
C THR A 324 -14.74 10.20 1.66
N LEU A 325 -15.58 9.67 2.55
CA LEU A 325 -16.09 8.31 2.51
C LEU A 325 -17.59 8.35 2.20
N ARG A 326 -18.04 7.60 1.19
CA ARG A 326 -19.45 7.55 0.80
C ARG A 326 -20.04 6.16 1.00
N ALA A 327 -21.33 6.12 1.31
CA ALA A 327 -22.09 4.88 1.51
C ALA A 327 -22.07 3.96 0.28
N ASN A 328 -21.91 4.53 -0.93
CA ASN A 328 -21.80 3.76 -2.16
C ASN A 328 -20.41 3.09 -2.36
N GLY A 329 -19.43 3.33 -1.49
CA GLY A 329 -18.07 2.82 -1.63
C GLY A 329 -17.06 3.80 -2.25
N ASP A 330 -17.46 5.02 -2.64
CA ASP A 330 -16.47 6.01 -3.07
C ASP A 330 -15.61 6.47 -1.88
N VAL A 331 -14.30 6.33 -2.07
CA VAL A 331 -13.28 6.92 -1.19
C VAL A 331 -12.48 7.92 -2.01
N ALA A 332 -12.32 9.12 -1.47
CA ALA A 332 -11.45 10.14 -2.04
C ALA A 332 -10.54 10.73 -0.96
N VAL A 333 -9.24 10.83 -1.25
CA VAL A 333 -8.27 11.58 -0.44
C VAL A 333 -7.76 12.74 -1.28
N ALA A 334 -8.13 13.96 -0.90
CA ALA A 334 -7.76 15.19 -1.58
C ALA A 334 -6.74 15.97 -0.75
N PHE A 335 -5.76 16.55 -1.44
CA PHE A 335 -4.75 17.44 -0.89
C PHE A 335 -4.81 18.76 -1.64
N ARG A 336 -5.08 19.86 -0.93
CA ARG A 336 -5.09 21.20 -1.48
C ARG A 336 -3.83 21.94 -1.10
N ILE A 337 -3.16 22.48 -2.10
CA ILE A 337 -1.90 23.18 -1.98
C ILE A 337 -2.14 24.63 -1.52
N GLY A 338 -1.42 25.06 -0.49
CA GLY A 338 -1.44 26.45 -0.02
C GLY A 338 -0.33 27.32 -0.57
N GLU A 339 0.81 26.71 -0.91
CA GLU A 339 2.01 27.43 -1.30
C GLU A 339 2.65 26.80 -2.55
N ALA A 340 3.15 27.66 -3.44
CA ALA A 340 3.89 27.18 -4.60
C ALA A 340 5.20 26.51 -4.16
N ALA A 341 5.59 25.45 -4.85
CA ALA A 341 6.87 24.80 -4.66
C ALA A 341 7.47 24.39 -6.00
N GLU A 342 8.74 24.73 -6.21
CA GLU A 342 9.56 24.28 -7.35
C GLU A 342 10.33 22.99 -7.04
N VAL A 343 10.19 22.48 -5.81
CA VAL A 343 10.75 21.18 -5.40
C VAL A 343 9.67 20.11 -5.45
N PRO A 344 10.02 18.86 -5.77
CA PRO A 344 9.04 17.78 -5.83
C PRO A 344 8.26 17.61 -4.52
N ALA A 345 6.93 17.61 -4.62
CA ALA A 345 6.02 17.38 -3.51
C ALA A 345 5.51 15.93 -3.55
N ALA A 346 5.72 15.17 -2.47
CA ALA A 346 5.35 13.77 -2.39
C ALA A 346 4.09 13.57 -1.54
N PHE A 347 3.14 12.81 -2.08
CA PHE A 347 1.86 12.46 -1.48
C PHE A 347 1.78 10.94 -1.38
N GLY A 348 1.52 10.43 -0.18
CA GLY A 348 1.73 9.02 0.13
C GLY A 348 0.53 8.40 0.83
N LEU A 349 0.15 7.22 0.35
CA LEU A 349 -0.93 6.40 0.90
C LEU A 349 -0.46 4.95 1.00
N CYS A 350 -0.94 4.23 1.99
CA CYS A 350 -0.80 2.79 2.06
C CYS A 350 -2.17 2.18 2.38
N CYS A 351 -2.67 1.38 1.44
CA CYS A 351 -3.97 0.74 1.51
C CYS A 351 -3.79 -0.72 1.93
N HIS A 352 -4.59 -1.19 2.88
CA HIS A 352 -4.66 -2.59 3.28
C HIS A 352 -6.06 -3.14 3.05
N PHE A 353 -6.15 -4.17 2.22
CA PHE A 353 -7.40 -4.81 1.83
C PHE A 353 -7.64 -6.09 2.63
N LEU A 354 -8.81 -6.22 3.24
CA LEU A 354 -9.06 -7.23 4.26
C LEU A 354 -10.42 -7.88 4.02
N ASN A 355 -10.51 -9.21 4.19
CA ASN A 355 -11.78 -9.94 4.20
C ASN A 355 -12.08 -10.53 5.57
N ASN A 356 -13.36 -10.65 5.91
CA ASN A 356 -13.86 -11.37 7.09
C ASN A 356 -13.21 -10.92 8.41
N ILE A 357 -12.81 -9.64 8.50
CA ILE A 357 -12.12 -9.11 9.67
C ILE A 357 -13.14 -8.49 10.63
N PRO A 358 -13.15 -8.89 11.92
CA PRO A 358 -13.90 -8.14 12.92
C PRO A 358 -13.33 -6.72 13.01
N ALA A 359 -14.18 -5.69 13.01
CA ALA A 359 -13.81 -4.28 12.90
C ALA A 359 -12.63 -3.86 13.80
N ILE A 360 -12.53 -4.42 15.01
CA ILE A 360 -11.44 -4.17 15.98
C ILE A 360 -10.04 -4.58 15.44
N ALA A 361 -9.96 -5.68 14.69
CA ALA A 361 -8.70 -6.12 14.09
C ALA A 361 -8.32 -5.29 12.85
N ALA A 362 -9.28 -4.63 12.20
CA ALA A 362 -9.00 -3.62 11.19
C ALA A 362 -8.44 -2.34 11.84
N ALA A 363 -9.08 -1.85 12.91
CA ALA A 363 -8.72 -0.62 13.64
C ALA A 363 -7.23 -0.48 14.01
N THR A 364 -6.54 -1.59 14.29
CA THR A 364 -5.11 -1.59 14.72
C THR A 364 -4.10 -1.59 13.55
N ASN A 365 -4.57 -1.75 12.31
CA ASN A 365 -3.70 -2.00 11.17
C ASN A 365 -2.99 -0.76 10.60
N PRO A 366 -3.69 0.36 10.33
CA PRO A 366 -3.03 1.49 9.69
C PRO A 366 -2.12 2.27 10.66
N GLN A 367 -2.38 2.25 11.96
CA GLN A 367 -1.39 2.73 12.93
C GLN A 367 -0.10 1.91 12.88
N SER A 368 -0.20 0.59 12.65
CA SER A 368 1.00 -0.25 12.44
C SER A 368 1.77 0.18 11.19
N ILE A 369 1.08 0.65 10.14
CA ILE A 369 1.72 1.17 8.91
C ILE A 369 2.43 2.50 9.18
N LEU A 370 1.77 3.44 9.87
CA LEU A 370 2.34 4.76 10.18
C LEU A 370 3.51 4.70 11.16
N LEU A 371 3.51 3.70 12.04
CA LEU A 371 4.51 3.50 13.08
C LEU A 371 5.24 2.18 12.82
N PRO A 372 6.10 2.07 11.80
CA PRO A 372 6.79 0.82 11.50
C PRO A 372 7.72 0.43 12.67
N PRO A 373 7.99 -0.88 12.86
CA PRO A 373 9.03 -1.33 13.78
C PRO A 373 10.40 -0.85 13.29
N VAL A 374 11.35 -0.70 14.21
CA VAL A 374 12.73 -0.38 13.90
C VAL A 374 13.44 -1.66 13.46
N VAL A 375 14.08 -1.62 12.29
CA VAL A 375 14.86 -2.74 11.75
C VAL A 375 16.33 -2.33 11.77
N SER A 376 17.16 -3.13 12.44
CA SER A 376 18.62 -2.94 12.48
C SER A 376 19.32 -4.20 12.00
N LYS A 377 20.52 -4.03 11.46
CA LYS A 377 21.35 -5.11 10.92
C LYS A 377 22.80 -4.96 11.35
N ASP A 378 23.47 -6.09 11.55
CA ASP A 378 24.88 -6.17 11.91
C ASP A 378 25.51 -7.30 11.08
N PHE A 379 26.32 -6.92 10.08
CA PHE A 379 26.94 -7.79 9.07
C PHE A 379 28.42 -7.46 8.91
#